data_AF-A0A6I3X0P6-F1
#
_entry.id   AF-A0A6I3X0P6-F1
#
_cell.length_a   1.000
_cell.length_b   1.000
_cell.length_c   1.000
_cell.angle_alpha   90.00
_cell.angle_beta   90.00
_cell.angle_gamma   90.00
#
_symmetry.space_group_name_H-M   'P 1'
#
loop_
_entity.id
_entity.type
_entity.pdbx_description
1 polymer ?
#
loop_
_entity_poly.entity_id
_entity_poly.type
_entity_poly.pdbx_seq_one_letter_code
_entity_poly.pdbx_strand_id
1 'polypeptide(L)'
;LTGTNMTAATAVKFGTISATTVVINSATQITATAPAGAVGWVNVTVTTAGGTSSAGTGTQFTYVAAPSVTLISPVAGPVAGGTSVTLTGTNFTAATAVKFGTTSATNVVVVSATQITATAPAGTAGVVNVTVTTAGGTSAVATGNRFTYAAAPTVTSISPTFGPKAGGTRVTLTGTNFTGATGVKFGAVAGTSVTVVSATQITVTAPAGTGTIDITVTTAGGTSPAVAGDRFTYK
;
A
#
# COMPACT_ATOMS: atom_id res chain seq x y z
N LEU A 1 15.65 -10.70 30.59
CA LEU A 1 15.52 -11.90 31.44
C LEU A 1 15.69 -11.48 32.89
N THR A 2 14.82 -11.93 33.79
CA THR A 2 14.90 -11.64 35.23
C THR A 2 15.01 -12.94 36.02
N GLY A 3 15.73 -12.92 37.14
CA GLY A 3 15.95 -14.08 37.98
C GLY A 3 16.87 -13.79 39.16
N THR A 4 17.59 -14.79 39.63
CA THR A 4 18.59 -14.69 40.69
C THR A 4 19.92 -15.29 40.24
N ASN A 5 21.03 -14.87 40.84
CA ASN A 5 22.39 -15.39 40.57
C ASN A 5 22.86 -15.22 39.11
N MET A 6 22.51 -14.11 38.47
CA MET A 6 22.81 -13.85 37.05
C MET A 6 24.18 -13.21 36.78
N THR A 7 24.92 -12.79 37.80
CA THR A 7 26.23 -12.09 37.63
C THR A 7 27.29 -12.94 36.93
N ALA A 8 27.17 -14.26 36.99
CA ALA A 8 28.13 -15.22 36.42
C ALA A 8 27.56 -16.00 35.22
N ALA A 9 26.60 -15.42 34.49
CA ALA A 9 26.05 -16.04 33.30
C ALA A 9 27.12 -16.19 32.21
N THR A 10 27.32 -17.41 31.74
CA THR A 10 28.29 -17.75 30.69
C THR A 10 27.62 -18.02 29.34
N ALA A 11 26.33 -18.35 29.34
CA ALA A 11 25.55 -18.49 28.11
C ALA A 11 24.08 -18.14 28.33
N VAL A 12 23.45 -17.57 27.31
CA VAL A 12 22.00 -17.45 27.18
C VAL A 12 21.60 -18.15 25.89
N LYS A 13 20.65 -19.09 25.96
CA LYS A 13 20.15 -19.82 24.79
C LYS A 13 18.65 -19.69 24.64
N PHE A 14 18.20 -19.53 23.39
CA PHE A 14 16.81 -19.59 22.97
C PHE A 14 16.59 -20.96 22.31
N GLY A 15 16.05 -21.90 23.08
CA GLY A 15 16.06 -23.32 22.72
C GLY A 15 17.50 -23.84 22.66
N THR A 16 17.93 -24.30 21.49
CA THR A 16 19.29 -24.81 21.27
C THR A 16 20.27 -23.75 20.75
N ILE A 17 19.78 -22.57 20.37
CA ILE A 17 20.57 -21.53 19.70
C ILE A 17 21.03 -20.47 20.71
N SER A 18 22.30 -20.11 20.69
CA SER A 18 22.84 -19.05 21.55
C SER A 18 22.31 -17.66 21.17
N ALA A 19 22.11 -16.81 22.17
CA ALA A 19 21.82 -15.39 21.98
C ALA A 19 22.93 -14.70 21.16
N THR A 20 22.56 -13.73 20.33
CA THR A 20 23.53 -12.98 19.51
C THR A 20 24.28 -11.94 20.32
N THR A 21 23.64 -11.39 21.35
CA THR A 21 24.29 -10.55 22.35
C THR A 21 23.78 -10.91 23.74
N VAL A 22 24.64 -10.77 24.74
CA VAL A 22 24.31 -10.96 26.16
C VAL A 22 24.99 -9.84 26.94
N VAL A 23 24.20 -9.09 27.70
CA VAL A 23 24.64 -8.04 28.62
C VAL A 23 24.09 -8.37 30.00
N ILE A 24 24.98 -8.57 30.96
CA ILE A 24 24.64 -8.79 32.36
C ILE A 24 24.43 -7.41 32.99
N ASN A 25 23.19 -7.06 33.31
CA ASN A 25 22.88 -5.74 33.88
C ASN A 25 23.04 -5.73 35.40
N SER A 26 22.70 -6.84 36.06
CA SER A 26 22.77 -6.99 37.51
C SER A 26 22.74 -8.47 37.92
N ALA A 27 22.81 -8.73 39.23
CA ALA A 27 22.62 -10.07 39.79
C ALA A 27 21.25 -10.70 39.51
N THR A 28 20.28 -9.90 39.07
CA THR A 28 18.89 -10.33 38.85
C THR A 28 18.39 -10.05 37.44
N GLN A 29 19.23 -9.50 36.55
CA GLN A 29 18.79 -9.09 35.22
C GLN A 29 19.87 -9.25 34.16
N ILE A 30 19.47 -9.85 33.03
CA ILE A 30 20.25 -9.96 31.79
C ILE A 30 19.44 -9.40 30.63
N THR A 31 20.06 -8.56 29.80
CA THR A 31 19.58 -8.22 28.46
C THR A 31 20.24 -9.17 27.46
N ALA A 32 19.45 -9.81 26.60
CA ALA A 32 19.98 -10.66 25.55
C ALA A 32 19.20 -10.43 24.25
N THR A 33 19.90 -10.46 23.12
CA THR A 33 19.27 -10.40 21.81
C THR A 33 18.97 -11.81 21.32
N ALA A 34 17.69 -12.10 21.06
CA ALA A 34 17.27 -13.37 20.49
C ALA A 34 17.93 -13.57 19.10
N PRO A 35 18.46 -14.77 18.81
CA PRO A 35 18.96 -15.10 17.48
C PRO A 35 17.81 -15.26 16.49
N ALA A 36 18.10 -15.43 15.20
CA ALA A 36 17.09 -15.88 14.25
C ALA A 36 16.62 -17.30 14.61
N GLY A 37 15.32 -17.55 14.53
CA GLY A 37 14.72 -18.83 14.91
C GLY A 37 13.50 -19.17 14.06
N ALA A 38 13.12 -20.45 14.07
CA ALA A 38 11.89 -20.91 13.43
C ALA A 38 10.65 -20.47 14.24
N VAL A 39 9.54 -20.24 13.53
CA VAL A 39 8.26 -19.85 14.13
C VAL A 39 7.83 -20.87 15.17
N GLY A 40 7.39 -20.38 16.33
CA GLY A 40 7.00 -21.20 17.48
C GLY A 40 7.68 -20.77 18.76
N TRP A 41 7.39 -21.48 19.85
CA TRP A 41 7.96 -21.17 21.15
C TRP A 41 9.20 -22.02 21.43
N VAL A 42 10.15 -21.42 22.15
CA VAL A 42 11.31 -22.09 22.73
C VAL A 42 11.49 -21.64 24.17
N ASN A 43 12.12 -22.46 25.01
CA ASN A 43 12.52 -22.00 26.34
C ASN A 43 13.80 -21.18 26.25
N VAL A 44 13.85 -20.06 26.98
CA VAL A 44 15.06 -19.28 27.18
C VAL A 44 15.74 -19.78 28.44
N THR A 45 17.00 -20.19 28.31
CA THR A 45 17.80 -20.70 29.42
C THR A 45 19.05 -19.87 29.62
N VAL A 46 19.46 -19.74 30.87
CA VAL A 46 20.70 -19.08 31.27
C VAL A 46 21.58 -20.12 31.94
N THR A 47 22.82 -20.24 31.47
CA THR A 47 23.84 -21.11 32.06
C THR A 47 24.82 -20.28 32.87
N THR A 48 25.13 -20.75 34.07
CA THR A 48 26.19 -20.25 34.95
C THR A 48 27.13 -21.41 35.29
N ALA A 49 28.21 -21.15 36.04
CA ALA A 49 29.04 -22.21 36.61
C ALA A 49 28.26 -23.18 37.54
N GLY A 50 27.16 -22.73 38.13
CA GLY A 50 26.27 -23.55 38.97
C GLY A 50 25.26 -24.41 38.18
N GLY A 51 25.26 -24.32 36.85
CA GLY A 51 24.36 -25.07 35.97
C GLY A 51 23.45 -24.18 35.12
N THR A 52 22.50 -24.83 34.44
CA THR A 52 21.52 -24.18 33.54
C THR A 52 20.18 -24.02 34.23
N SER A 53 19.55 -22.86 34.07
CA SER A 53 18.22 -22.58 34.62
C SER A 53 17.16 -23.57 34.11
N SER A 54 16.17 -23.88 34.93
CA SER A 54 15.04 -24.72 34.55
C SER A 54 14.22 -24.10 33.41
N ALA A 55 13.75 -24.95 32.50
CA ALA A 55 12.77 -24.60 31.49
C ALA A 55 11.33 -24.70 32.04
N GLY A 56 10.48 -23.74 31.70
CA GLY A 56 9.07 -23.73 32.09
C GLY A 56 8.26 -22.67 31.33
N THR A 57 6.96 -22.61 31.58
CA THR A 57 6.03 -21.67 30.90
C THR A 57 6.45 -20.21 31.06
N GLY A 58 6.99 -19.82 32.22
CA GLY A 58 7.52 -18.47 32.48
C GLY A 58 8.81 -18.12 31.74
N THR A 59 9.47 -19.09 31.08
CA THR A 59 10.70 -18.89 30.31
C THR A 59 10.50 -19.02 28.80
N GLN A 60 9.26 -19.15 28.34
CA GLN A 60 8.98 -19.31 26.92
C GLN A 60 9.15 -17.99 26.16
N PHE A 61 9.82 -18.07 25.02
CA PHE A 61 9.94 -17.01 24.03
C PHE A 61 9.35 -17.50 22.71
N THR A 62 8.51 -16.68 22.09
CA THR A 62 7.82 -17.03 20.85
C THR A 62 8.40 -16.27 19.67
N TYR A 63 8.93 -17.02 18.69
CA TYR A 63 9.24 -16.50 17.38
C TYR A 63 7.95 -16.35 16.57
N VAL A 64 7.69 -15.11 16.13
CA VAL A 64 6.52 -14.77 15.32
C VAL A 64 6.96 -14.60 13.87
N ALA A 65 6.16 -15.11 12.93
CA ALA A 65 6.42 -14.94 11.51
C ALA A 65 6.23 -13.47 11.09
N ALA A 66 7.07 -12.99 10.17
CA ALA A 66 6.83 -11.74 9.48
C ALA A 66 5.50 -11.80 8.69
N PRO A 67 4.82 -10.66 8.49
CA PRO A 67 3.63 -10.61 7.65
C PRO A 67 3.99 -10.84 6.19
N SER A 68 3.02 -11.28 5.40
CA SER A 68 3.10 -11.27 3.94
C SER A 68 1.98 -10.42 3.36
N VAL A 69 2.25 -9.64 2.32
CA VAL A 69 1.24 -8.91 1.56
C VAL A 69 1.20 -9.52 0.17
N THR A 70 0.08 -10.14 -0.20
CA THR A 70 -0.07 -10.89 -1.44
C THR A 70 -0.87 -10.13 -2.50
N LEU A 71 -1.75 -9.22 -2.07
CA LEU A 71 -2.56 -8.40 -2.97
C LEU A 71 -2.84 -7.02 -2.37
N ILE A 72 -2.95 -6.03 -3.25
CA ILE A 72 -3.44 -4.68 -2.96
C ILE A 72 -4.57 -4.39 -3.92
N SER A 73 -5.67 -3.81 -3.43
CA SER A 73 -6.76 -3.34 -4.26
C SER A 73 -7.32 -2.01 -3.75
N PRO A 74 -7.43 -0.97 -4.58
CA PRO A 74 -6.91 -0.88 -5.95
C PRO A 74 -5.36 -0.84 -6.00
N VAL A 75 -4.77 -1.25 -7.12
CA VAL A 75 -3.30 -1.27 -7.35
C VAL A 75 -2.72 0.08 -7.80
N ALA A 76 -3.56 1.10 -7.93
CA ALA A 76 -3.14 2.43 -8.37
C ALA A 76 -4.06 3.53 -7.80
N GLY A 77 -3.52 4.75 -7.76
CA GLY A 77 -4.25 5.94 -7.32
C GLY A 77 -3.50 7.23 -7.66
N PRO A 78 -4.10 8.41 -7.42
CA PRO A 78 -3.50 9.70 -7.71
C PRO A 78 -2.24 9.96 -6.88
N VAL A 79 -1.28 10.69 -7.46
CA VAL A 79 -0.10 11.23 -6.75
C VAL A 79 -0.46 12.08 -5.52
N ALA A 80 -1.65 12.66 -5.48
CA ALA A 80 -2.15 13.40 -4.32
C ALA A 80 -2.47 12.50 -3.10
N GLY A 81 -2.48 11.17 -3.27
CA GLY A 81 -2.89 10.22 -2.23
C GLY A 81 -4.40 10.17 -2.04
N GLY A 82 -4.83 9.65 -0.89
CA GLY A 82 -6.24 9.55 -0.51
C GLY A 82 -6.95 8.29 -1.01
N THR A 83 -6.28 7.42 -1.76
CA THR A 83 -6.86 6.13 -2.18
C THR A 83 -6.99 5.20 -0.99
N SER A 84 -8.22 4.83 -0.64
CA SER A 84 -8.47 3.72 0.29
C SER A 84 -8.12 2.41 -0.41
N VAL A 85 -7.17 1.65 0.16
CA VAL A 85 -6.76 0.34 -0.31
C VAL A 85 -7.09 -0.74 0.70
N THR A 86 -7.34 -1.93 0.19
CA THR A 86 -7.40 -3.18 0.93
C THR A 86 -6.15 -3.99 0.63
N LEU A 87 -5.42 -4.34 1.67
CA LEU A 87 -4.28 -5.24 1.63
C LEU A 87 -4.75 -6.64 2.04
N THR A 88 -4.44 -7.65 1.23
CA THR A 88 -4.68 -9.06 1.56
C THR A 88 -3.34 -9.75 1.79
N GLY A 89 -3.29 -10.66 2.76
CA GLY A 89 -2.05 -11.32 3.14
C GLY A 89 -2.17 -12.26 4.34
N THR A 90 -1.10 -12.36 5.13
CA THR A 90 -1.04 -13.20 6.33
C THR A 90 -0.32 -12.51 7.49
N ASN A 91 -0.60 -12.96 8.70
CA ASN A 91 0.02 -12.50 9.96
C ASN A 91 -0.11 -10.99 10.20
N PHE A 92 -1.26 -10.40 9.83
CA PHE A 92 -1.54 -8.98 10.04
C PHE A 92 -2.03 -8.64 11.46
N THR A 93 -2.24 -9.64 12.31
CA THR A 93 -2.64 -9.42 13.70
C THR A 93 -1.65 -8.47 14.39
N ALA A 94 -2.20 -7.41 15.01
CA ALA A 94 -1.42 -6.36 15.67
C ALA A 94 -0.37 -5.69 14.77
N ALA A 95 -0.65 -5.53 13.47
CA ALA A 95 0.18 -4.70 12.60
C ALA A 95 0.31 -3.27 13.16
N THR A 96 1.55 -2.78 13.20
CA THR A 96 1.92 -1.49 13.80
C THR A 96 2.18 -0.40 12.77
N ALA A 97 2.46 -0.78 11.52
CA ALA A 97 2.65 0.18 10.44
C ALA A 97 2.28 -0.42 9.08
N VAL A 98 1.79 0.45 8.20
CA VAL A 98 1.69 0.22 6.75
C VAL A 98 2.42 1.36 6.06
N LYS A 99 3.31 1.06 5.12
CA LYS A 99 4.06 2.06 4.36
C LYS A 99 3.90 1.86 2.86
N PHE A 100 3.76 2.96 2.12
CA PHE A 100 3.82 3.01 0.66
C PHE A 100 5.21 3.54 0.28
N GLY A 101 6.11 2.65 -0.12
CA GLY A 101 7.53 2.96 -0.22
C GLY A 101 8.09 3.31 1.16
N THR A 102 8.53 4.55 1.35
CA THR A 102 9.06 5.05 2.63
C THR A 102 8.04 5.81 3.46
N THR A 103 6.89 6.19 2.89
CA THR A 103 5.89 7.05 3.52
C THR A 103 4.82 6.21 4.23
N SER A 104 4.50 6.58 5.48
CA SER A 104 3.45 5.91 6.25
C SER A 104 2.06 6.17 5.67
N ALA A 105 1.24 5.13 5.63
CA ALA A 105 -0.17 5.23 5.32
C ALA A 105 -0.96 5.90 6.46
N THR A 106 -2.16 6.41 6.15
CA THR A 106 -3.12 6.90 7.14
C THR A 106 -4.32 5.96 7.23
N ASN A 107 -5.17 6.13 8.24
CA ASN A 107 -6.39 5.33 8.44
C ASN A 107 -6.16 3.81 8.34
N VAL A 108 -5.07 3.32 8.95
CA VAL A 108 -4.74 1.90 8.95
C VAL A 108 -5.67 1.18 9.92
N VAL A 109 -6.44 0.23 9.41
CA VAL A 109 -7.35 -0.62 10.19
C VAL A 109 -7.03 -2.08 9.91
N VAL A 110 -6.64 -2.82 10.96
CA VAL A 110 -6.48 -4.27 10.89
C VAL A 110 -7.87 -4.90 10.99
N VAL A 111 -8.37 -5.40 9.86
CA VAL A 111 -9.70 -6.03 9.79
C VAL A 111 -9.64 -7.48 10.28
N SER A 112 -8.57 -8.19 9.92
CA SER A 112 -8.33 -9.57 10.35
C SER A 112 -6.84 -9.91 10.24
N ALA A 113 -6.46 -11.14 10.61
CA ALA A 113 -5.11 -11.64 10.40
C ALA A 113 -4.68 -11.70 8.91
N THR A 114 -5.61 -11.54 7.97
CA THR A 114 -5.39 -11.63 6.53
C THR A 114 -5.81 -10.40 5.75
N GLN A 115 -6.38 -9.38 6.41
CA GLN A 115 -6.85 -8.17 5.74
C GLN A 115 -6.58 -6.90 6.56
N ILE A 116 -6.05 -5.88 5.88
CA ILE A 116 -5.89 -4.51 6.40
C ILE A 116 -6.54 -3.55 5.40
N THR A 117 -7.23 -2.52 5.88
CA THR A 117 -7.53 -1.34 5.07
C THR A 117 -6.61 -0.19 5.46
N ALA A 118 -6.21 0.63 4.49
CA ALA A 118 -5.33 1.77 4.71
C ALA A 118 -5.58 2.84 3.64
N THR A 119 -5.26 4.09 3.93
CA THR A 119 -5.30 5.19 2.95
C THR A 119 -3.89 5.49 2.45
N ALA A 120 -3.71 5.44 1.14
CA ALA A 120 -2.44 5.79 0.50
C ALA A 120 -2.09 7.27 0.77
N PRO A 121 -0.87 7.58 1.24
CA PRO A 121 -0.43 8.96 1.40
C PRO A 121 -0.17 9.63 0.05
N ALA A 122 0.12 10.93 0.06
CA ALA A 122 0.64 11.59 -1.14
C ALA A 122 2.02 11.00 -1.53
N GLY A 123 2.31 10.95 -2.83
CA GLY A 123 3.52 10.34 -3.36
C GLY A 123 3.90 10.86 -4.74
N THR A 124 5.06 10.42 -5.22
CA THR A 124 5.57 10.75 -6.56
C THR A 124 5.07 9.73 -7.58
N ALA A 125 4.83 10.16 -8.82
CA ALA A 125 4.42 9.27 -9.90
C ALA A 125 5.40 8.09 -10.07
N GLY A 126 4.86 6.88 -10.15
CA GLY A 126 5.65 5.65 -10.24
C GLY A 126 5.15 4.54 -9.33
N VAL A 127 5.85 3.41 -9.38
CA VAL A 127 5.51 2.21 -8.62
C VAL A 127 6.26 2.20 -7.28
N VAL A 128 5.54 1.93 -6.20
CA VAL A 128 6.10 1.67 -4.87
C VAL A 128 5.66 0.29 -4.36
N ASN A 129 6.46 -0.32 -3.48
CA ASN A 129 6.00 -1.49 -2.72
C ASN A 129 5.29 -1.02 -1.46
N VAL A 130 4.20 -1.67 -1.10
CA VAL A 130 3.49 -1.45 0.15
C VAL A 130 3.87 -2.56 1.13
N THR A 131 4.38 -2.15 2.28
CA THR A 131 4.84 -3.09 3.31
C THR A 131 4.02 -2.93 4.59
N VAL A 132 3.84 -4.05 5.29
CA VAL A 132 3.19 -4.11 6.59
C VAL A 132 4.24 -4.52 7.62
N THR A 133 4.26 -3.87 8.77
CA THR A 133 5.13 -4.22 9.90
C THR A 133 4.29 -4.75 11.06
N THR A 134 4.71 -5.87 11.63
CA THR A 134 4.19 -6.43 12.88
C THR A 134 5.35 -6.73 13.84
N ALA A 135 5.07 -7.28 15.01
CA ALA A 135 6.10 -7.78 15.92
C ALA A 135 6.99 -8.89 15.31
N GLY A 136 6.50 -9.62 14.31
CA GLY A 136 7.27 -10.62 13.57
C GLY A 136 8.21 -10.03 12.51
N GLY A 137 8.21 -8.71 12.32
CA GLY A 137 9.03 -8.00 11.35
C GLY A 137 8.22 -7.28 10.27
N THR A 138 8.89 -6.90 9.19
CA THR A 138 8.27 -6.23 8.04
C THR A 138 8.12 -7.19 6.88
N SER A 139 6.98 -7.14 6.18
CA SER A 139 6.74 -7.97 4.99
C SER A 139 7.78 -7.73 3.92
N ALA A 140 8.18 -8.79 3.22
CA ALA A 140 9.05 -8.68 2.06
C ALA A 140 8.40 -7.87 0.92
N VAL A 141 9.23 -7.31 0.05
CA VAL A 141 8.78 -6.72 -1.22
C VAL A 141 8.43 -7.84 -2.20
N ALA A 142 7.33 -7.68 -2.92
CA ALA A 142 6.82 -8.66 -3.88
C ALA A 142 6.15 -7.96 -5.07
N THR A 143 5.75 -8.71 -6.09
CA THR A 143 4.97 -8.14 -7.20
C THR A 143 3.53 -7.83 -6.78
N GLY A 144 2.95 -8.66 -5.92
CA GLY A 144 1.57 -8.54 -5.44
C GLY A 144 1.31 -7.37 -4.48
N ASN A 145 2.37 -6.77 -3.93
CA ASN A 145 2.27 -5.61 -3.05
C ASN A 145 2.71 -4.28 -3.69
N ARG A 146 2.59 -4.17 -5.01
CA ARG A 146 2.90 -2.93 -5.73
C ARG A 146 1.69 -2.02 -5.83
N PHE A 147 1.91 -0.73 -5.56
CA PHE A 147 0.94 0.34 -5.79
C PHE A 147 1.54 1.38 -6.74
N THR A 148 0.76 1.82 -7.72
CA THR A 148 1.18 2.83 -8.69
C THR A 148 0.56 4.19 -8.36
N TYR A 149 1.40 5.17 -8.05
CA TYR A 149 0.98 6.56 -8.07
C TYR A 149 0.93 7.04 -9.52
N ALA A 150 -0.25 7.37 -9.99
CA ALA A 150 -0.51 7.86 -11.34
C ALA A 150 -0.79 9.38 -11.31
N ALA A 151 -0.24 10.10 -12.27
CA ALA A 151 -0.58 11.51 -12.47
C ALA A 151 -1.99 11.63 -13.09
N ALA A 152 -2.71 12.69 -12.73
CA ALA A 152 -3.99 12.99 -13.35
C ALA A 152 -3.84 13.16 -14.88
N PRO A 153 -4.87 12.80 -15.66
CA PRO A 153 -4.89 13.09 -17.08
C PRO A 153 -5.02 14.59 -17.33
N THR A 154 -4.56 15.03 -18.50
CA THR A 154 -4.85 16.38 -19.00
C THR A 154 -5.51 16.27 -20.37
N VAL A 155 -6.49 17.13 -20.64
CA VAL A 155 -7.08 17.30 -21.97
C VAL A 155 -6.59 18.65 -22.48
N THR A 156 -5.85 18.64 -23.59
CA THR A 156 -5.26 19.86 -24.16
C THR A 156 -6.08 20.41 -25.31
N SER A 157 -6.73 19.55 -26.09
CA SER A 157 -7.63 19.95 -27.17
C SER A 157 -8.66 18.87 -27.50
N ILE A 158 -9.77 19.30 -28.10
CA ILE A 158 -10.80 18.41 -28.63
C ILE A 158 -11.13 18.77 -30.09
N SER A 159 -11.57 17.78 -30.86
CA SER A 159 -12.04 17.98 -32.23
C SER A 159 -13.13 16.98 -32.61
N PRO A 160 -14.29 17.43 -33.14
CA PRO A 160 -14.71 18.83 -33.26
C PRO A 160 -15.08 19.45 -31.89
N THR A 161 -15.11 20.78 -31.81
CA THR A 161 -15.48 21.53 -30.58
C THR A 161 -16.99 21.78 -30.45
N PHE A 162 -17.80 21.25 -31.36
CA PHE A 162 -19.26 21.40 -31.33
C PHE A 162 -19.97 20.25 -32.04
N GLY A 163 -21.26 20.11 -31.77
CA GLY A 163 -22.15 19.12 -32.37
C GLY A 163 -23.62 19.41 -32.08
N PRO A 164 -24.55 18.60 -32.65
CA PRO A 164 -25.97 18.82 -32.48
C PRO A 164 -26.40 18.57 -31.04
N LYS A 165 -27.42 19.30 -30.57
CA LYS A 165 -28.04 19.08 -29.24
C LYS A 165 -28.50 17.63 -29.00
N ALA A 166 -28.83 16.90 -30.06
CA ALA A 166 -29.20 15.48 -29.98
C ALA A 166 -28.03 14.54 -29.62
N GLY A 167 -26.78 15.02 -29.64
CA GLY A 167 -25.59 14.19 -29.44
C GLY A 167 -25.19 13.40 -30.69
N GLY A 168 -24.33 12.40 -30.51
CA GLY A 168 -23.86 11.52 -31.58
C GLY A 168 -22.56 11.96 -32.28
N THR A 169 -22.03 13.14 -31.96
CA THR A 169 -20.75 13.60 -32.52
C THR A 169 -19.60 12.77 -31.97
N ARG A 170 -18.79 12.16 -32.84
CA ARG A 170 -17.51 11.57 -32.46
C ARG A 170 -16.49 12.69 -32.22
N VAL A 171 -16.00 12.79 -30.99
CA VAL A 171 -15.00 13.76 -30.55
C VAL A 171 -13.67 13.03 -30.27
N THR A 172 -12.60 13.54 -30.84
CA THR A 172 -11.22 13.15 -30.53
C THR A 172 -10.66 14.10 -29.49
N LEU A 173 -10.17 13.55 -28.38
CA LEU A 173 -9.50 14.27 -27.30
C LEU A 173 -8.00 14.05 -27.44
N THR A 174 -7.22 15.12 -27.36
CA THR A 174 -5.75 15.09 -27.29
C THR A 174 -5.32 15.52 -25.90
N GLY A 175 -4.29 14.88 -25.35
CA GLY A 175 -3.86 15.14 -23.98
C GLY A 175 -2.72 14.25 -23.50
N THR A 176 -2.70 13.99 -22.19
CA THR A 176 -1.70 13.12 -21.55
C THR A 176 -2.33 12.18 -20.52
N ASN A 177 -1.61 11.10 -20.20
CA ASN A 177 -1.97 10.09 -19.20
C ASN A 177 -3.35 9.44 -19.41
N PHE A 178 -3.73 9.20 -20.68
CA PHE A 178 -5.01 8.56 -21.02
C PHE A 178 -4.99 7.02 -20.93
N THR A 179 -3.83 6.41 -20.73
CA THR A 179 -3.72 4.95 -20.54
C THR A 179 -4.57 4.51 -19.35
N GLY A 180 -5.45 3.53 -19.58
CA GLY A 180 -6.35 3.03 -18.54
C GLY A 180 -7.46 4.01 -18.14
N ALA A 181 -7.82 4.97 -19.00
CA ALA A 181 -8.98 5.82 -18.77
C ALA A 181 -10.26 4.97 -18.61
N THR A 182 -11.02 5.26 -17.57
CA THR A 182 -12.23 4.52 -17.17
C THR A 182 -13.51 5.28 -17.52
N GLY A 183 -13.41 6.56 -17.87
CA GLY A 183 -14.57 7.34 -18.28
C GLY A 183 -14.21 8.68 -18.90
N VAL A 184 -15.11 9.15 -19.75
CA VAL A 184 -15.11 10.51 -20.31
C VAL A 184 -16.49 11.11 -20.11
N LYS A 185 -16.56 12.33 -19.58
CA LYS A 185 -17.82 13.03 -19.35
C LYS A 185 -17.88 14.35 -20.11
N PHE A 186 -19.08 14.68 -20.59
CA PHE A 186 -19.48 15.96 -21.15
C PHE A 186 -20.27 16.69 -20.06
N GLY A 187 -19.60 17.57 -19.30
CA GLY A 187 -20.14 18.06 -18.03
C GLY A 187 -20.43 16.92 -17.06
N ALA A 188 -21.68 16.76 -16.65
CA ALA A 188 -22.10 15.68 -15.75
C ALA A 188 -22.40 14.34 -16.46
N VAL A 189 -22.62 14.36 -17.78
CA VAL A 189 -23.16 13.23 -18.55
C VAL A 189 -22.02 12.41 -19.16
N ALA A 190 -22.09 11.07 -19.04
CA ALA A 190 -21.09 10.20 -19.64
C ALA A 190 -21.18 10.19 -21.18
N GLY A 191 -20.03 10.27 -21.85
CA GLY A 191 -19.94 9.97 -23.27
C GLY A 191 -20.04 8.48 -23.55
N THR A 192 -20.37 8.11 -24.78
CA THR A 192 -20.50 6.72 -25.22
C THR A 192 -19.38 6.34 -26.19
N SER A 193 -19.16 5.04 -26.41
CA SER A 193 -18.13 4.52 -27.32
C SER A 193 -16.73 5.08 -27.06
N VAL A 194 -16.36 5.25 -25.78
CA VAL A 194 -15.02 5.69 -25.36
C VAL A 194 -13.99 4.66 -25.82
N THR A 195 -13.01 5.11 -26.60
CA THR A 195 -11.89 4.30 -27.06
C THR A 195 -10.59 5.03 -26.74
N VAL A 196 -9.75 4.42 -25.90
CA VAL A 196 -8.38 4.89 -25.65
C VAL A 196 -7.52 4.44 -26.83
N VAL A 197 -7.13 5.38 -27.68
CA VAL A 197 -6.30 5.10 -28.87
C VAL A 197 -4.82 5.02 -28.47
N SER A 198 -4.39 5.90 -27.58
CA SER A 198 -3.03 5.94 -27.04
C SER A 198 -3.02 6.65 -25.68
N ALA A 199 -1.83 6.76 -25.07
CA ALA A 199 -1.63 7.56 -23.86
C ALA A 199 -1.96 9.07 -24.04
N THR A 200 -2.12 9.54 -25.29
CA THR A 200 -2.34 10.94 -25.64
C THR A 200 -3.59 11.19 -26.47
N GLN A 201 -4.34 10.13 -26.85
CA GLN A 201 -5.55 10.27 -27.65
C GLN A 201 -6.67 9.34 -27.18
N ILE A 202 -7.87 9.92 -27.02
CA ILE A 202 -9.13 9.20 -26.82
C ILE A 202 -10.11 9.62 -27.91
N THR A 203 -10.95 8.69 -28.36
CA THR A 203 -12.18 9.05 -29.09
C THR A 203 -13.40 8.71 -28.25
N VAL A 204 -14.44 9.54 -28.30
CA VAL A 204 -15.69 9.36 -27.55
C VAL A 204 -16.84 9.95 -28.36
N THR A 205 -18.04 9.45 -28.17
CA THR A 205 -19.26 9.99 -28.77
C THR A 205 -20.00 10.86 -27.76
N ALA A 206 -20.28 12.10 -28.14
CA ALA A 206 -20.99 13.07 -27.32
C ALA A 206 -22.43 12.59 -27.04
N PRO A 207 -22.90 12.63 -25.79
CA PRO A 207 -24.31 12.40 -25.47
C PRO A 207 -25.16 13.60 -25.91
N ALA A 208 -26.48 13.49 -25.84
CA ALA A 208 -27.35 14.66 -26.00
C ALA A 208 -27.07 15.71 -24.92
N GLY A 209 -27.19 16.99 -25.26
CA GLY A 209 -26.83 18.08 -24.36
C GLY A 209 -27.20 19.46 -24.88
N THR A 210 -26.91 20.48 -24.08
CA THR A 210 -27.16 21.89 -24.41
C THR A 210 -26.02 22.77 -23.88
N GLY A 211 -25.84 23.94 -24.50
CA GLY A 211 -24.85 24.93 -24.07
C GLY A 211 -23.40 24.50 -24.32
N THR A 212 -22.48 25.22 -23.69
CA THR A 212 -21.05 24.90 -23.68
C THR A 212 -20.71 24.23 -22.37
N ILE A 213 -20.07 23.06 -22.45
CA ILE A 213 -19.61 22.28 -21.31
C ILE A 213 -18.13 21.96 -21.44
N ASP A 214 -17.49 21.55 -20.35
CA ASP A 214 -16.13 21.04 -20.33
C ASP A 214 -16.15 19.50 -20.47
N ILE A 215 -15.21 18.93 -21.20
CA ILE A 215 -15.02 17.48 -21.30
C ILE A 215 -13.94 17.03 -20.32
N THR A 216 -14.27 16.10 -19.42
CA THR A 216 -13.30 15.56 -18.45
C THR A 216 -13.02 14.08 -18.69
N VAL A 217 -11.76 13.68 -18.50
CA VAL A 217 -11.28 12.28 -18.58
C VAL A 217 -10.92 11.80 -17.19
N THR A 218 -11.32 10.59 -16.83
CA THR A 218 -10.97 9.95 -15.55
C THR A 218 -10.08 8.74 -15.78
N THR A 219 -8.96 8.67 -15.05
CA THR A 219 -8.06 7.51 -14.97
C THR A 219 -7.80 7.16 -13.51
N ALA A 220 -6.97 6.14 -13.25
CA ALA A 220 -6.50 5.85 -11.89
C ALA A 220 -5.72 7.02 -11.25
N GLY A 221 -5.17 7.94 -12.05
CA GLY A 221 -4.51 9.15 -11.58
C GLY A 221 -5.46 10.28 -11.18
N GLY A 222 -6.78 10.08 -11.30
CA GLY A 222 -7.81 11.07 -11.01
C GLY A 222 -8.53 11.55 -12.27
N THR A 223 -9.27 12.66 -12.13
CA THR A 223 -10.01 13.31 -13.21
C THR A 223 -9.23 14.52 -13.72
N SER A 224 -9.24 14.75 -15.04
CA SER A 224 -8.60 15.93 -15.63
C SER A 224 -9.27 17.22 -15.14
N PRO A 225 -8.51 18.30 -14.93
CA PRO A 225 -9.10 19.61 -14.68
C PRO A 225 -9.86 20.09 -15.90
N ALA A 226 -10.90 20.92 -15.68
CA ALA A 226 -11.61 21.61 -16.74
C ALA A 226 -10.79 22.82 -17.23
N VAL A 227 -10.58 22.91 -18.54
CA VAL A 227 -9.78 23.97 -19.19
C VAL A 227 -10.43 24.41 -20.50
N ALA A 228 -10.13 25.62 -20.98
CA ALA A 228 -10.77 26.12 -22.21
C ALA A 228 -10.59 25.22 -23.46
N GLY A 229 -9.52 24.42 -23.52
CA GLY A 229 -9.23 23.50 -24.61
C GLY A 229 -10.13 22.25 -24.67
N ASP A 230 -10.87 21.95 -23.60
CA ASP A 230 -11.77 20.78 -23.51
C ASP A 230 -13.26 21.12 -23.72
N ARG A 231 -13.56 22.37 -24.10
CA ARG A 231 -14.94 22.85 -24.23
C ARG A 231 -15.63 22.34 -25.48
N PHE A 232 -16.77 21.69 -25.28
CA PHE A 232 -17.68 21.27 -26.35
C PHE A 232 -18.99 22.05 -26.30
N THR A 233 -19.45 22.54 -27.45
CA THR A 233 -20.70 23.30 -27.55
C THR A 233 -21.77 22.55 -28.33
N TYR A 234 -22.92 22.36 -27.68
CA TYR A 234 -24.12 21.83 -28.31
C TYR A 234 -24.88 22.95 -29.03
N LYS A 235 -25.02 22.84 -30.35
CA LYS A 235 -25.71 23.81 -31.20
C LYS A 235 -26.89 23.18 -31.93
#